data_AF-A0A1W9Q3A3-F1
#
_entry.id   AF-A0A1W9Q3A3-F1
#
_cell.length_a   1.000
_cell.length_b   1.000
_cell.length_c   1.000
_cell.angle_alpha   90.00
_cell.angle_beta   90.00
_cell.angle_gamma   90.00
#
_symmetry.space_group_name_H-M   'P 1'
#
loop_
_entity.id
_entity.type
_entity.pdbx_description
1 polymer ?
#
loop_
_entity_poly.entity_id
_entity_poly.type
_entity_poly.pdbx_seq_one_letter_code
_entity_poly.pdbx_strand_id
1 'polypeptide(L)'
;MLIAFLINFVRGSYQDELDKFFKAINRFDVAQRIVSKVTLAKAGMKLKFEAFVELSQHLVHYFDKNFESITWHGFRLLAIDGSTTRPPDIKAIADHFVVWGVRKGKPSPMARVSQLFDVLNKITVDALIYPKSSGECELAAQHLLKAMPDDLILLDRGYQHGG
;
A
#
# COMPACT_ATOMS: atom_id res chain seq x y z
N MET A 1 -0.47 -14.79 -10.74
CA MET A 1 -0.94 -14.03 -11.94
C MET A 1 -1.87 -12.87 -11.58
N LEU A 2 -2.89 -13.05 -10.72
CA LEU A 2 -3.80 -11.96 -10.35
C LEU A 2 -3.08 -10.72 -9.81
N ILE A 3 -2.21 -10.88 -8.81
CA ILE A 3 -1.48 -9.74 -8.22
C ILE A 3 -0.56 -9.06 -9.25
N ALA A 4 0.14 -9.86 -10.07
CA ALA A 4 0.96 -9.34 -11.17
C ALA A 4 0.16 -8.49 -12.18
N PHE A 5 -1.10 -8.87 -12.45
CA PHE A 5 -2.00 -8.04 -13.26
C PHE A 5 -2.40 -6.75 -12.53
N LEU A 6 -2.71 -6.81 -11.23
CA LEU A 6 -3.14 -5.65 -10.44
C LEU A 6 -2.04 -4.59 -10.29
N ILE A 7 -0.78 -5.00 -10.19
CA ILE A 7 0.37 -4.06 -10.12
C ILE A 7 0.77 -3.49 -11.49
N ASN A 8 0.20 -4.00 -12.59
CA ASN A 8 0.54 -3.58 -13.96
C ASN A 8 -0.11 -2.24 -14.37
N PHE A 9 -0.59 -1.42 -13.42
CA PHE A 9 -1.22 -0.12 -13.64
C PHE A 9 -2.20 -0.10 -14.83
N VAL A 10 -3.35 -0.74 -14.66
CA VAL A 10 -4.43 -0.85 -15.67
C VAL A 10 -4.89 0.55 -16.12
N ARG A 11 -4.61 0.94 -17.38
CA ARG A 11 -4.92 2.28 -17.93
C ARG A 11 -6.14 2.34 -18.84
N GLY A 12 -6.82 1.22 -19.05
CA GLY A 12 -7.91 1.08 -20.01
C GLY A 12 -9.04 0.21 -19.47
N SER A 13 -9.90 -0.26 -20.38
CA SER A 13 -10.96 -1.20 -19.99
C SER A 13 -10.35 -2.49 -19.45
N TYR A 14 -10.95 -3.07 -18.40
CA TYR A 14 -10.43 -4.30 -17.79
C TYR A 14 -10.23 -5.44 -18.79
N GLN A 15 -11.11 -5.57 -19.79
CA GLN A 15 -11.01 -6.66 -20.74
C GLN A 15 -9.85 -6.47 -21.72
N ASP A 16 -9.64 -5.26 -22.22
CA ASP A 16 -8.54 -4.98 -23.14
C ASP A 16 -7.19 -5.11 -22.43
N GLU A 17 -7.12 -4.67 -21.17
CA GLU A 17 -5.90 -4.80 -20.37
C GLU A 17 -5.59 -6.26 -20.00
N LEU A 18 -6.62 -7.09 -19.73
CA LEU A 18 -6.44 -8.53 -19.56
C LEU A 18 -5.90 -9.18 -20.84
N ASP A 19 -6.50 -8.87 -21.98
CA ASP A 19 -6.11 -9.47 -23.27
C ASP A 19 -4.66 -9.07 -23.64
N LYS A 20 -4.25 -7.82 -23.37
CA LYS A 20 -2.85 -7.36 -23.52
C LYS A 20 -1.90 -8.03 -22.54
N PHE A 21 -2.28 -8.14 -21.27
CA PHE A 21 -1.46 -8.77 -20.24
C PHE A 21 -1.16 -10.22 -20.62
N PHE A 22 -2.19 -10.99 -20.98
CA PHE A 22 -2.04 -12.37 -21.39
C PHE A 22 -1.33 -12.56 -22.73
N LYS A 23 -1.47 -11.61 -23.66
CA LYS A 23 -0.63 -11.55 -24.87
C LYS A 23 0.86 -11.45 -24.50
N ALA A 24 1.21 -10.53 -23.62
CA ALA A 24 2.61 -10.25 -23.27
C ALA A 24 3.29 -11.42 -22.54
N ILE A 25 2.63 -11.95 -21.51
CA ILE A 25 3.24 -13.02 -20.68
C ILE A 25 3.33 -14.36 -21.41
N ASN A 26 2.39 -14.65 -22.32
CA ASN A 26 2.41 -15.87 -23.13
C ASN A 26 3.10 -15.69 -24.48
N ARG A 27 3.56 -14.47 -24.80
CA ARG A 27 4.21 -14.11 -26.06
C ARG A 27 3.37 -14.46 -27.29
N PHE A 28 2.08 -14.17 -27.23
CA PHE A 28 1.18 -14.38 -28.38
C PHE A 28 1.31 -13.25 -29.40
N ASP A 29 1.19 -13.59 -30.69
CA ASP A 29 1.22 -12.59 -31.78
C ASP A 29 -0.01 -11.66 -31.74
N VAL A 30 -1.15 -12.19 -31.31
CA VAL A 30 -2.43 -11.48 -31.22
C VAL A 30 -2.99 -11.58 -29.80
N ALA A 31 -3.69 -10.54 -29.35
CA ALA A 31 -4.35 -10.54 -28.06
C ALA A 31 -5.51 -11.54 -28.08
N GLN A 32 -5.52 -12.45 -27.11
CA GLN A 32 -6.55 -13.48 -26.97
C GLN A 32 -7.22 -13.34 -25.62
N ARG A 33 -8.54 -13.58 -25.60
CA ARG A 33 -9.32 -13.56 -24.36
C ARG A 33 -9.10 -14.84 -23.58
N ILE A 34 -8.05 -14.87 -22.78
CA ILE A 34 -7.75 -16.00 -21.87
C ILE A 34 -8.56 -15.89 -20.58
N VAL A 35 -8.72 -14.68 -20.06
CA VAL A 35 -9.44 -14.41 -18.80
C VAL A 35 -10.48 -13.32 -19.03
N SER A 36 -11.69 -13.56 -18.53
CA SER A 36 -12.77 -12.58 -18.60
C SER A 36 -12.74 -11.60 -17.42
N LYS A 37 -13.27 -10.39 -17.61
CA LYS A 37 -13.50 -9.42 -16.52
C LYS A 37 -14.31 -9.99 -15.35
N VAL A 38 -15.24 -10.92 -15.61
CA VAL A 38 -16.05 -11.58 -14.57
C VAL A 38 -15.19 -12.53 -13.74
N THR A 39 -14.30 -13.29 -14.39
CA THR A 39 -13.34 -14.16 -13.71
C THR A 39 -12.38 -13.35 -12.84
N LEU A 40 -11.88 -12.22 -13.36
CA LEU A 40 -11.05 -11.28 -12.60
C LEU A 40 -11.78 -10.78 -11.34
N ALA A 41 -13.03 -10.33 -11.47
CA ALA A 41 -13.82 -9.87 -10.33
C ALA A 41 -14.02 -10.96 -9.26
N LYS A 42 -14.38 -12.18 -9.69
CA LYS A 42 -14.54 -13.33 -8.77
C LYS A 42 -13.23 -13.69 -8.06
N ALA A 43 -12.10 -13.62 -8.76
CA ALA A 43 -10.79 -13.88 -8.18
C ALA A 43 -10.38 -12.76 -7.20
N GLY A 44 -10.65 -11.50 -7.54
CA GLY A 44 -10.42 -10.34 -6.68
C GLY A 44 -11.20 -10.42 -5.36
N MET A 45 -12.44 -10.91 -5.38
CA MET A 45 -13.23 -11.13 -4.15
C MET A 45 -12.63 -12.16 -3.19
N LYS A 46 -11.82 -13.09 -3.69
CA LYS A 46 -11.12 -14.11 -2.88
C LYS A 46 -9.72 -13.67 -2.47
N LEU A 47 -9.24 -12.56 -3.01
CA LEU A 47 -7.91 -12.05 -2.72
C LEU A 47 -7.91 -11.39 -1.35
N LYS A 48 -7.11 -11.96 -0.46
CA LYS A 48 -6.85 -11.42 0.88
C LYS A 48 -5.86 -10.26 0.80
N PHE A 49 -6.07 -9.22 1.61
CA PHE A 49 -5.21 -8.04 1.57
C PHE A 49 -3.80 -8.34 2.09
N GLU A 50 -3.69 -9.35 2.96
CA GLU A 50 -2.45 -9.89 3.51
C GLU A 50 -1.48 -10.30 2.40
N ALA A 51 -1.97 -10.73 1.23
CA ALA A 51 -1.12 -11.02 0.08
C ALA A 51 -0.35 -9.78 -0.43
N PHE A 52 -0.90 -8.58 -0.30
CA PHE A 52 -0.18 -7.34 -0.63
C PHE A 52 0.83 -6.95 0.44
N VAL A 53 0.51 -7.21 1.71
CA VAL A 53 1.44 -7.00 2.84
C VAL A 53 2.66 -7.89 2.69
N GLU A 54 2.44 -9.19 2.47
CA GLU A 54 3.50 -10.18 2.23
C GLU A 54 4.32 -9.84 0.98
N LEU A 55 3.66 -9.44 -0.12
CA LEU A 55 4.37 -9.02 -1.33
C LEU A 55 5.25 -7.79 -1.06
N SER A 56 4.73 -6.77 -0.35
CA SER A 56 5.50 -5.57 -0.02
C SER A 56 6.74 -5.93 0.80
N GLN A 57 6.58 -6.76 1.84
CA GLN A 57 7.70 -7.24 2.67
C GLN A 57 8.73 -8.01 1.84
N HIS A 58 8.27 -8.88 0.95
CA HIS A 58 9.15 -9.62 0.05
C HIS A 58 9.92 -8.69 -0.90
N LEU A 59 9.28 -7.64 -1.44
CA LEU A 59 9.94 -6.68 -2.32
C LEU A 59 10.98 -5.84 -1.58
N VAL A 60 10.71 -5.41 -0.34
CA VAL A 60 11.69 -4.71 0.51
C VAL A 60 12.89 -5.62 0.78
N HIS A 61 12.65 -6.86 1.22
CA HIS A 61 13.72 -7.83 1.46
C HIS A 61 14.53 -8.14 0.19
N TYR A 62 13.85 -8.27 -0.95
CA TYR A 62 14.51 -8.47 -2.23
C TYR A 62 15.40 -7.27 -2.58
N PHE A 63 14.94 -6.04 -2.33
CA PHE A 63 15.76 -4.85 -2.54
C PHE A 63 17.01 -4.89 -1.66
N ASP A 64 16.84 -5.07 -0.35
CA ASP A 64 17.94 -5.07 0.63
C ASP A 64 19.00 -6.15 0.32
N LYS A 65 18.59 -7.29 -0.25
CA LYS A 65 19.50 -8.39 -0.58
C LYS A 65 20.24 -8.22 -1.92
N ASN A 66 19.60 -7.58 -2.90
CA ASN A 66 20.09 -7.60 -4.29
C ASN A 66 20.61 -6.25 -4.78
N PHE A 67 20.40 -5.17 -4.02
CA PHE A 67 20.82 -3.83 -4.39
C PHE A 67 21.62 -3.20 -3.24
N GLU A 68 22.64 -2.44 -3.58
CA GLU A 68 23.37 -1.62 -2.62
C GLU A 68 22.52 -0.40 -2.25
N SER A 69 22.21 -0.25 -0.96
CA SER A 69 21.40 0.86 -0.48
C SER A 69 22.25 2.13 -0.31
N ILE A 70 21.67 3.26 -0.71
CA ILE A 70 22.22 4.58 -0.43
C ILE A 70 22.00 4.88 1.05
N THR A 71 23.09 5.16 1.76
CA THR A 71 23.08 5.47 3.19
C THR A 71 23.52 6.91 3.46
N TRP A 72 23.10 7.45 4.60
CA TRP A 72 23.58 8.72 5.12
C TRP A 72 24.48 8.46 6.32
N HIS A 73 25.78 8.71 6.17
CA HIS A 73 26.80 8.41 7.19
C HIS A 73 26.72 6.97 7.76
N GLY A 74 26.41 5.99 6.90
CA GLY A 74 26.27 4.58 7.31
C GLY A 74 24.89 4.20 7.82
N PHE A 75 23.96 5.15 7.96
CA PHE A 75 22.58 4.88 8.38
C PHE A 75 21.62 4.82 7.18
N ARG A 76 20.65 3.90 7.22
CA ARG A 76 19.49 3.96 6.34
C ARG A 76 18.54 5.02 6.86
N LEU A 77 18.28 6.04 6.04
CA LEU A 77 17.48 7.19 6.45
C LEU A 77 16.00 6.92 6.19
N LEU A 78 15.22 6.78 7.25
CA LEU A 78 13.79 6.52 7.17
C LEU A 78 13.00 7.72 7.67
N ALA A 79 11.80 7.94 7.14
CA ALA A 79 10.85 8.93 7.64
C ALA A 79 9.49 8.26 7.90
N ILE A 80 8.82 8.68 8.97
CA ILE A 80 7.42 8.32 9.20
C ILE A 80 6.54 9.52 8.89
N ASP A 81 5.55 9.33 8.02
CA ASP A 81 4.54 10.33 7.71
C ASP A 81 3.15 9.71 7.63
N GLY A 82 2.15 10.51 8.02
CA GLY A 82 0.75 10.12 8.12
C GLY A 82 -0.14 10.97 7.22
N SER A 83 -1.19 10.37 6.69
CA SER A 83 -2.22 11.09 5.95
C SER A 83 -3.61 10.53 6.27
N THR A 84 -4.64 11.19 5.73
CA THR A 84 -6.00 10.67 5.78
C THR A 84 -6.58 10.55 4.38
N THR A 85 -7.34 9.49 4.15
CA THR A 85 -7.98 9.22 2.87
C THR A 85 -9.44 8.85 3.06
N ARG A 86 -10.25 9.10 2.02
CA ARG A 86 -11.66 8.74 1.94
C ARG A 86 -11.79 7.48 1.09
N PRO A 87 -11.87 6.29 1.70
CA PRO A 87 -12.13 5.08 0.93
C PRO A 87 -13.56 5.12 0.34
N PRO A 88 -13.88 4.22 -0.62
CA PRO A 88 -15.21 4.16 -1.23
C PRO A 88 -16.33 4.03 -0.19
N ASP A 89 -17.40 4.79 -0.38
CA ASP A 89 -18.57 4.80 0.49
C ASP A 89 -19.46 3.57 0.22
N ILE A 90 -19.01 2.41 0.71
CA ILE A 90 -19.76 1.15 0.70
C ILE A 90 -19.87 0.59 2.11
N LYS A 91 -20.98 -0.11 2.40
CA LYS A 91 -21.32 -0.56 3.76
C LYS A 91 -20.16 -1.28 4.46
N ALA A 92 -19.53 -2.26 3.80
CA ALA A 92 -18.44 -3.03 4.41
C ALA A 92 -17.22 -2.17 4.80
N ILE A 93 -16.88 -1.15 4.00
CA ILE A 93 -15.79 -0.21 4.28
C ILE A 93 -16.21 0.76 5.38
N ALA A 94 -17.44 1.25 5.35
CA ALA A 94 -18.00 2.13 6.37
C ALA A 94 -18.05 1.48 7.75
N ASP A 95 -18.42 0.19 7.80
CA ASP A 95 -18.44 -0.60 9.04
C ASP A 95 -17.02 -0.76 9.62
N HIS A 96 -15.99 -0.92 8.78
CA HIS A 96 -14.61 -1.10 9.22
C HIS A 96 -13.90 0.21 9.61
N PHE A 97 -13.94 1.23 8.73
CA PHE A 97 -13.20 2.49 8.92
C PHE A 97 -13.95 3.53 9.75
N VAL A 98 -15.22 3.26 10.05
CA VAL A 98 -16.16 4.16 10.73
C VAL A 98 -16.46 5.41 9.90
N VAL A 99 -17.73 5.79 9.85
CA VAL A 99 -18.16 7.01 9.19
C VAL A 99 -17.82 8.21 10.06
N TRP A 100 -17.09 9.17 9.49
CA TRP A 100 -16.76 10.42 10.16
C TRP A 100 -17.72 11.53 9.72
N GLY A 101 -18.36 12.15 10.69
CA GLY A 101 -19.16 13.36 10.48
C GLY A 101 -18.26 14.56 10.20
N VAL A 102 -18.62 15.37 9.22
CA VAL A 102 -17.95 16.64 8.91
C VAL A 102 -18.92 17.80 9.15
N ARG A 103 -18.40 18.96 9.58
CA ARG A 103 -19.21 20.18 9.79
C ARG A 103 -19.90 20.67 8.51
N LYS A 104 -19.31 20.37 7.34
CA LYS A 104 -19.88 20.62 6.01
C LYS A 104 -19.55 19.44 5.09
N GLY A 105 -20.56 18.89 4.44
CA GLY A 105 -20.42 17.77 3.49
C GLY A 105 -21.10 16.48 3.94
N LYS A 106 -21.16 15.49 3.05
CA LYS A 106 -21.70 14.17 3.35
C LYS A 106 -20.76 13.42 4.30
N PRO A 107 -21.25 12.80 5.39
CA PRO A 107 -20.47 11.85 6.16
C PRO A 107 -19.91 10.76 5.25
N SER A 108 -18.64 10.41 5.44
CA SER A 108 -17.96 9.38 4.66
C SER A 108 -17.04 8.57 5.55
N PRO A 109 -16.74 7.31 5.21
CA PRO A 109 -15.67 6.58 5.88
C PRO A 109 -14.35 7.36 5.75
N MET A 110 -13.52 7.29 6.79
CA MET A 110 -12.20 7.94 6.81
C MET A 110 -11.16 6.96 7.32
N ALA A 111 -10.12 6.75 6.52
CA ALA A 111 -8.96 5.96 6.90
C ALA A 111 -7.79 6.90 7.20
N ARG A 112 -6.98 6.52 8.18
CA ARG A 112 -5.63 7.05 8.40
C ARG A 112 -4.65 6.09 7.72
N VAL A 113 -3.73 6.67 6.96
CA VAL A 113 -2.62 5.96 6.32
C VAL A 113 -1.35 6.43 6.99
N SER A 114 -0.45 5.51 7.32
CA SER A 114 0.86 5.80 7.89
C SER A 114 1.91 5.04 7.11
N GLN A 115 3.04 5.67 6.83
CA GLN A 115 4.09 5.12 6.00
C GLN A 115 5.46 5.29 6.67
N LEU A 116 6.23 4.21 6.74
CA LEU A 116 7.67 4.23 6.98
C LEU A 116 8.39 4.15 5.64
N PHE A 117 9.10 5.23 5.29
CA PHE A 117 9.64 5.43 3.95
C PHE A 117 11.15 5.64 3.99
N ASP A 118 11.90 4.89 3.18
CA ASP A 118 13.31 5.13 2.92
C ASP A 118 13.45 6.32 1.97
N VAL A 119 13.90 7.45 2.51
CA VAL A 119 13.91 8.72 1.80
C VAL A 119 15.00 8.80 0.73
N LEU A 120 16.06 7.99 0.83
CA LEU A 120 17.17 7.98 -0.13
C LEU A 120 16.92 6.99 -1.25
N ASN A 121 16.52 5.76 -0.89
CA ASN A 121 16.28 4.67 -1.84
C ASN A 121 14.88 4.70 -2.46
N LYS A 122 13.99 5.56 -1.95
CA LYS A 122 12.60 5.77 -2.43
C LYS A 122 11.72 4.54 -2.31
N ILE A 123 11.84 3.84 -1.18
CA ILE A 123 11.15 2.57 -0.92
C ILE A 123 10.22 2.71 0.28
N THR A 124 9.02 2.15 0.15
CA THR A 124 8.13 1.98 1.29
C THR A 124 8.57 0.75 2.09
N VAL A 125 9.16 0.97 3.26
CA VAL A 125 9.58 -0.10 4.17
C VAL A 125 8.36 -0.70 4.86
N ASP A 126 7.41 0.16 5.25
CA ASP A 126 6.14 -0.27 5.82
C ASP A 126 4.99 0.70 5.53
N ALA A 127 3.77 0.19 5.44
CA ALA A 127 2.57 0.99 5.25
C ALA A 127 1.40 0.38 6.03
N LEU A 128 0.69 1.24 6.76
CA LEU A 128 -0.45 0.88 7.60
C LEU A 128 -1.68 1.69 7.17
N ILE A 129 -2.85 1.03 7.15
CA ILE A 129 -4.14 1.66 6.86
C ILE A 129 -5.11 1.26 7.95
N TYR A 130 -5.58 2.24 8.72
CA TYR A 130 -6.44 2.03 9.89
C TYR A 130 -7.61 3.01 9.90
N PRO A 131 -8.65 2.78 10.73
CA PRO A 131 -9.67 3.78 11.01
C PRO A 131 -9.03 5.11 11.43
N LYS A 132 -9.62 6.23 11.01
CA LYS A 132 -9.09 7.57 11.37
C LYS A 132 -9.01 7.81 12.89
N SER A 133 -9.74 7.05 13.70
CA SER A 133 -9.67 7.09 15.16
C SER A 133 -8.36 6.53 15.73
N SER A 134 -7.64 5.67 15.01
CA SER A 134 -6.34 5.13 15.45
C SER A 134 -5.29 6.23 15.47
N GLY A 135 -4.53 6.39 16.55
CA GLY A 135 -3.62 7.52 16.75
C GLY A 135 -2.40 7.52 15.82
N GLU A 136 -1.89 8.69 15.43
CA GLU A 136 -0.66 8.80 14.63
C GLU A 136 0.55 8.21 15.38
N CYS A 137 0.70 8.52 16.67
CA CYS A 137 1.78 7.97 17.50
C CYS A 137 1.69 6.44 17.65
N GLU A 138 0.47 5.89 17.71
CA GLU A 138 0.26 4.43 17.77
C GLU A 138 0.74 3.76 16.48
N LEU A 139 0.38 4.30 15.32
CA LEU A 139 0.83 3.76 14.04
C LEU A 139 2.34 3.94 13.82
N ALA A 140 2.91 5.06 14.27
CA ALA A 140 4.36 5.24 14.28
C ALA A 140 5.05 4.19 15.16
N ALA A 141 4.54 3.93 16.36
CA ALA A 141 5.09 2.88 17.22
C ALA A 141 5.04 1.50 16.57
N GLN A 142 3.97 1.18 15.80
CA GLN A 142 3.90 -0.06 15.03
C GLN A 142 4.98 -0.14 13.94
N HIS A 143 5.25 0.97 13.23
CA HIS A 143 6.35 1.02 12.27
C HIS A 143 7.72 0.79 12.90
N LEU A 144 7.94 1.32 14.11
CA LEU A 144 9.22 1.15 14.83
C LEU A 144 9.53 -0.30 15.17
N LEU A 145 8.53 -1.20 15.22
CA LEU A 145 8.75 -2.64 15.37
C LEU A 145 9.48 -3.26 14.16
N LYS A 146 9.55 -2.55 13.03
CA LYS A 146 10.26 -2.96 11.81
C LYS A 146 11.58 -2.20 11.59
N ALA A 147 11.97 -1.35 12.53
CA ALA A 147 13.24 -0.64 12.49
C ALA A 147 14.41 -1.59 12.77
N MET A 148 15.53 -1.34 12.09
CA MET A 148 16.80 -2.05 12.26
C MET A 148 17.81 -1.15 13.01
N PRO A 149 18.85 -1.72 13.65
CA PRO A 149 19.83 -0.94 14.41
C PRO A 149 20.51 0.20 13.65
N ASP A 150 20.70 0.03 12.34
CA ASP A 150 21.34 1.02 11.46
C ASP A 150 20.34 1.97 10.78
N ASP A 151 19.09 2.01 11.25
CA ASP A 151 18.09 2.96 10.77
C ASP A 151 18.14 4.27 11.56
N LEU A 152 18.23 5.38 10.85
CA LEU A 152 18.00 6.72 11.40
C LEU A 152 16.61 7.18 10.99
N ILE A 153 15.71 7.32 11.98
CA ILE A 153 14.30 7.62 11.74
C ILE A 153 14.01 9.10 11.99
N LEU A 154 13.48 9.76 10.97
CA LEU A 154 13.00 11.14 11.00
C LEU A 154 11.51 11.15 11.35
N LEU A 155 11.16 11.92 12.38
CA LEU A 155 9.78 12.13 12.84
C LEU A 155 9.46 13.62 12.84
N ASP A 156 8.24 13.99 12.45
CA ASP A 156 7.72 15.34 12.68
C ASP A 156 7.52 15.60 14.19
N ARG A 157 7.58 16.87 14.59
CA ARG A 157 7.35 17.36 15.96
C ARG A 157 6.00 16.91 16.53
N GLY A 158 5.01 16.63 15.67
CA GLY A 158 3.70 16.11 16.06
C GLY A 158 3.79 14.78 16.83
N TYR A 159 4.81 13.95 16.58
CA TYR A 159 4.98 12.66 17.24
C TYR A 159 5.53 12.74 18.67
N GLN A 160 6.03 13.90 19.10
CA GLN A 160 6.61 14.10 20.43
C GLN A 160 5.57 14.41 21.52
N HIS A 161 4.35 14.78 21.11
CA HIS A 161 3.27 15.14 22.01
C HIS A 161 2.21 14.04 21.87
N GLY A 162 2.25 13.04 22.73
CA GLY A 162 1.21 12.01 22.78
C GLY A 162 -0.17 12.68 22.82
N GLY A 163 -1.00 12.38 21.82
CA GLY A 163 -2.37 12.89 21.71
C GLY A 163 -3.32 12.23 22.69
#